data_AF-A0A453BC61-F1
#
_entry.id   AF-A0A453BC61-F1
#
_cell.length_a   1.000
_cell.length_b   1.000
_cell.length_c   1.000
_cell.angle_alpha   90.00
_cell.angle_beta   90.00
_cell.angle_gamma   90.00
#
_symmetry.space_group_name_H-M   'P 1'
#
loop_
_entity.id
_entity.type
_entity.pdbx_description
1 polymer ?
#
loop_
_entity_poly.entity_id
_entity_poly.type
_entity_poly.pdbx_seq_one_letter_code
_entity_poly.pdbx_strand_id
1 'polypeptide(L)'
;MFLPIFLSLLSWHLNPDQMACEELKNSRLFLKLLEAVLKTGNRMNVGTFRGGAQAFKLDTLLKLSDVKGTDGKITLLHFVVQEMIHSEGVRSARAAKEQTGSVSSVDNNDLIEEEYKQLGLQAVSSLGDELQNVRNAAILDADQLAMSVASVVHRLGKTKEFLNTSMKSLDEDSGFHRKLVHFVEQSQTDVTFLLEEEKKIRSLVKSTVDYFHGRTGKDEGLRLFVVVRDFLAMLDKVCNEVKEASKVTPKKTKTEVTLPSHTPRSFQDPRRSSHTPRSSQDPRRNLFPAIQNRRADSSSSSSDEGS
;
A
#
# COMPACT_ATOMS: atom_id res chain seq x y z
N MET A 1 7.95 16.58 37.98
CA MET A 1 6.83 15.64 37.70
C MET A 1 6.45 15.59 36.21
N PHE A 2 6.61 16.67 35.43
CA PHE A 2 6.24 16.68 34.00
C PHE A 2 7.25 16.03 33.05
N LEU A 3 8.52 15.91 33.44
CA LEU A 3 9.55 15.40 32.53
C LEU A 3 9.37 13.91 32.17
N PRO A 4 9.14 12.97 33.11
CA PRO A 4 8.92 11.56 32.76
C PRO A 4 7.73 11.35 31.81
N ILE A 5 6.63 12.08 32.03
CA ILE A 5 5.43 12.04 31.18
C ILE A 5 5.76 12.57 29.77
N PHE A 6 6.52 13.66 29.68
CA PHE A 6 6.97 14.23 28.41
C PHE A 6 7.91 13.28 27.65
N LEU A 7 8.82 12.59 28.35
CA LEU A 7 9.74 11.64 27.72
C LEU A 7 9.01 10.37 27.26
N SER A 8 8.02 9.89 28.02
CA SER A 8 7.12 8.83 27.56
C SER A 8 6.35 9.29 26.31
N LEU A 9 5.78 10.49 26.29
CA LEU A 9 5.07 11.04 25.12
C LEU A 9 5.98 11.11 23.87
N LEU A 10 7.25 11.47 24.03
CA LEU A 10 8.22 11.46 22.93
C LEU A 10 8.51 10.05 22.43
N SER A 11 8.68 9.08 23.32
CA SER A 11 8.86 7.67 22.95
C SER A 11 7.62 7.10 22.24
N TRP A 12 6.41 7.44 22.70
CA TRP A 12 5.16 7.11 22.00
C TRP A 12 5.09 7.71 20.59
N HIS A 13 5.62 8.92 20.40
CA HIS A 13 5.65 9.60 19.10
C HIS A 13 6.63 8.96 18.11
N LEU A 14 7.63 8.22 18.61
CA LEU A 14 8.71 7.61 17.83
C LEU A 14 8.36 6.19 17.31
N ASN A 15 7.41 5.50 17.94
CA ASN A 15 6.99 4.14 17.57
C ASN A 15 6.41 4.00 16.15
N PRO A 16 5.59 4.94 15.63
CA PRO A 16 5.02 4.82 14.28
C PRO A 16 6.07 4.77 13.17
N ASP A 17 7.18 5.49 13.29
CA ASP A 17 8.22 5.51 12.25
C ASP A 17 8.94 4.16 12.11
N GLN A 18 9.17 3.47 13.24
CA GLN A 18 9.77 2.13 13.23
C GLN A 18 8.83 1.13 12.55
N MET A 19 7.57 1.10 12.99
CA MET A 19 6.56 0.20 12.43
C MET A 19 6.29 0.53 10.95
N ALA A 20 6.24 1.81 10.57
CA ALA A 20 6.07 2.25 9.19
C ALA A 20 7.21 1.75 8.29
N CYS A 21 8.46 1.77 8.78
CA CYS A 21 9.59 1.24 8.03
C CYS A 21 9.50 -0.27 7.80
N GLU A 22 9.06 -1.03 8.81
CA GLU A 22 8.85 -2.47 8.70
C GLU A 22 7.68 -2.81 7.78
N GLU A 23 6.55 -2.13 7.94
CA GLU A 23 5.37 -2.24 7.08
C GLU A 23 5.72 -2.04 5.61
N LEU A 24 6.44 -0.96 5.26
CA LEU A 24 6.84 -0.70 3.88
C LEU A 24 7.74 -1.79 3.29
N LYS A 25 8.71 -2.30 4.07
CA LYS A 25 9.67 -3.29 3.59
C LYS A 25 9.10 -4.70 3.51
N ASN A 26 8.13 -5.02 4.37
CA ASN A 26 7.64 -6.39 4.55
C ASN A 26 6.23 -6.59 3.99
N SER A 27 5.50 -5.52 3.64
CA SER A 27 4.18 -5.64 3.04
C SER A 27 4.27 -6.25 1.64
N ARG A 28 3.90 -7.53 1.55
CA ARG A 28 3.84 -8.28 0.28
C ARG A 28 2.96 -7.57 -0.74
N LEU A 29 1.81 -7.05 -0.28
CA LEU A 29 0.84 -6.43 -1.17
C LEU A 29 1.35 -5.07 -1.70
N PHE A 30 2.01 -4.28 -0.85
CA PHE A 30 2.68 -3.05 -1.29
C PHE A 30 3.78 -3.34 -2.32
N LEU A 31 4.68 -4.29 -2.05
CA LEU A 31 5.76 -4.64 -2.99
C LEU A 31 5.20 -5.16 -4.32
N LYS A 32 4.12 -5.95 -4.28
CA LYS A 32 3.42 -6.42 -5.48
C LYS A 32 2.76 -5.28 -6.26
N LEU A 33 2.24 -4.26 -5.57
CA LEU A 33 1.73 -3.04 -6.21
C LEU A 33 2.85 -2.33 -6.97
N LEU A 34 4.01 -2.13 -6.34
CA LEU A 34 5.15 -1.50 -6.98
C LEU A 34 5.59 -2.30 -8.22
N GLU A 35 5.63 -3.63 -8.12
CA GLU A 35 5.93 -4.51 -9.24
C GLU A 35 4.91 -4.37 -10.39
N ALA A 36 3.61 -4.31 -10.07
CA ALA A 36 2.55 -4.13 -11.04
C ALA A 36 2.68 -2.78 -11.78
N VAL A 37 3.00 -1.70 -11.04
CA VAL A 37 3.29 -0.37 -11.61
C VAL A 37 4.50 -0.43 -12.54
N LEU A 38 5.60 -1.04 -12.10
CA LEU A 38 6.82 -1.16 -12.90
C LEU A 38 6.58 -1.94 -14.20
N LYS A 39 5.93 -3.11 -14.10
CA LYS A 39 5.57 -3.95 -15.26
C LYS A 39 4.68 -3.20 -16.24
N THR A 40 3.67 -2.50 -15.72
CA THR A 40 2.76 -1.70 -16.56
C THR A 40 3.49 -0.56 -17.24
N GLY A 41 4.31 0.20 -16.49
CA GLY A 41 5.13 1.29 -17.03
C GLY A 41 6.08 0.80 -18.12
N ASN A 42 6.77 -0.32 -17.90
CA ASN A 42 7.65 -0.92 -18.90
C ASN A 42 6.90 -1.32 -20.17
N ARG A 43 5.72 -1.92 -20.03
CA ARG A 43 4.87 -2.30 -21.17
C ARG A 43 4.39 -1.10 -21.97
N MET A 44 4.05 0.01 -21.30
CA MET A 44 3.62 1.25 -21.97
C MET A 44 4.76 1.96 -22.69
N ASN A 45 5.99 1.81 -22.19
CA ASN A 45 7.15 2.53 -22.67
C ASN A 45 8.09 1.68 -23.56
N VAL A 46 7.66 0.51 -24.03
CA VAL A 46 8.48 -0.33 -24.93
C VAL A 46 8.88 0.45 -26.18
N GLY A 47 10.16 0.40 -26.53
CA GLY A 47 10.71 1.14 -27.68
C GLY A 47 11.00 2.61 -27.41
N THR A 48 10.81 3.07 -26.17
CA THR A 48 11.23 4.40 -25.71
C THR A 48 12.39 4.28 -24.72
N PHE A 49 13.08 5.39 -24.45
CA PHE A 49 14.14 5.44 -23.42
C PHE A 49 13.63 5.14 -21.99
N ARG A 50 12.31 5.14 -21.77
CA ARG A 50 11.66 4.83 -20.49
C ARG A 50 11.25 3.36 -20.36
N GLY A 51 11.42 2.56 -21.42
CA GLY A 51 11.14 1.13 -21.41
C GLY A 51 12.28 0.33 -20.77
N GLY A 52 11.97 -0.84 -20.21
CA GLY A 52 12.97 -1.72 -19.61
C GLY A 52 13.60 -1.17 -18.32
N ALA A 53 12.90 -0.27 -17.63
CA ALA A 53 13.31 0.23 -16.33
C ALA A 53 13.36 -0.91 -15.31
N GLN A 54 14.35 -0.87 -14.43
CA GLN A 54 14.51 -1.81 -13.32
C GLN A 54 13.85 -1.31 -12.02
N ALA A 55 13.66 0.00 -11.92
CA ALA A 55 13.03 0.67 -10.77
C ALA A 55 12.42 1.99 -11.22
N PHE A 56 11.60 2.58 -10.35
CA PHE A 56 11.04 3.92 -10.53
C PHE A 56 11.02 4.66 -9.18
N LYS A 57 11.03 6.01 -9.22
CA LYS A 57 10.90 6.82 -8.00
C LYS A 57 9.49 6.74 -7.44
N LEU A 58 9.31 6.63 -6.13
CA LEU A 58 7.99 6.46 -5.53
C LEU A 58 7.04 7.63 -5.81
N ASP A 59 7.53 8.86 -6.03
CA ASP A 59 6.71 9.99 -6.50
C ASP A 59 5.93 9.71 -7.79
N THR A 60 6.36 8.73 -8.59
CA THR A 60 5.64 8.32 -9.80
C THR A 60 4.26 7.74 -9.47
N LEU A 61 4.09 7.15 -8.28
CA LEU A 61 2.80 6.65 -7.79
C LEU A 61 1.74 7.75 -7.79
N LEU A 62 2.13 8.97 -7.43
CA LEU A 62 1.22 10.11 -7.37
C LEU A 62 0.74 10.60 -8.75
N LYS A 63 1.36 10.12 -9.83
CA LYS A 63 1.06 10.52 -11.22
C LYS A 63 0.19 9.51 -11.94
N LEU A 64 -0.10 8.35 -11.33
CA LEU A 64 -0.86 7.28 -11.97
C LEU A 64 -2.33 7.66 -12.21
N SER A 65 -2.86 8.58 -11.41
CA SER A 65 -4.21 9.15 -11.57
C SER A 65 -4.30 10.18 -12.72
N ASP A 66 -3.17 10.80 -13.10
CA ASP A 66 -3.14 11.81 -14.17
C ASP A 66 -3.10 11.19 -15.57
N VAL A 67 -2.54 9.98 -15.68
CA VAL A 67 -2.40 9.27 -16.95
C VAL A 67 -3.73 8.60 -17.30
N LYS A 68 -4.46 9.15 -18.26
CA LYS A 68 -5.82 8.70 -18.65
C LYS A 68 -5.82 7.87 -19.93
N GLY A 69 -6.71 6.88 -19.98
CA GLY A 69 -7.01 6.09 -21.17
C GLY A 69 -7.72 6.91 -22.25
N THR A 70 -8.06 6.25 -23.36
CA THR A 70 -8.69 6.91 -24.52
C THR A 70 -10.09 7.45 -24.22
N ASP A 71 -10.78 6.88 -23.23
CA ASP A 71 -12.08 7.34 -22.77
C ASP A 71 -12.02 8.55 -21.82
N GLY A 72 -10.82 8.97 -21.40
CA GLY A 72 -10.60 10.07 -20.46
C GLY A 72 -11.13 9.82 -19.04
N LYS A 73 -11.70 8.65 -18.76
CA LYS A 73 -12.34 8.28 -17.50
C LYS A 73 -11.47 7.33 -16.70
N ILE A 74 -10.98 6.27 -17.33
CA ILE A 74 -10.16 5.25 -16.68
C ILE A 74 -8.71 5.73 -16.65
N THR A 75 -8.13 5.81 -15.46
CA THR A 75 -6.73 6.21 -15.27
C THR A 75 -5.80 4.99 -15.26
N LEU A 76 -4.50 5.22 -15.33
CA LEU A 76 -3.50 4.15 -15.17
C LEU A 76 -3.61 3.50 -13.79
N LEU A 77 -3.93 4.28 -12.75
CA LEU A 77 -4.18 3.74 -11.42
C LEU A 77 -5.35 2.76 -11.41
N HIS A 78 -6.46 3.08 -12.08
CA HIS A 78 -7.60 2.15 -12.21
C HIS A 78 -7.18 0.81 -12.81
N PHE A 79 -6.38 0.85 -13.87
CA PHE A 79 -5.89 -0.35 -14.52
C PHE A 79 -5.01 -1.20 -13.58
N VAL A 80 -4.03 -0.57 -12.91
CA VAL A 80 -3.16 -1.27 -11.95
C VAL A 80 -3.99 -1.89 -10.83
N VAL A 81 -4.98 -1.18 -10.30
CA VAL A 81 -5.87 -1.69 -9.25
C VAL A 81 -6.69 -2.88 -9.74
N GLN A 82 -7.27 -2.83 -10.94
CA GLN A 82 -8.02 -3.96 -11.49
C GLN A 82 -7.15 -5.20 -11.70
N GLU A 83 -5.93 -5.04 -12.21
CA GLU A 83 -4.98 -6.14 -12.36
C GLU A 83 -4.55 -6.72 -11.01
N MET A 84 -4.35 -5.86 -10.00
CA MET A 84 -4.08 -6.30 -8.63
C MET A 84 -5.26 -7.09 -8.07
N ILE A 85 -6.49 -6.58 -8.17
CA ILE A 85 -7.72 -7.25 -7.73
C ILE A 85 -7.81 -8.64 -8.36
N HIS A 86 -7.63 -8.74 -9.68
CA HIS A 86 -7.67 -10.02 -10.38
C HIS A 86 -6.61 -10.99 -9.83
N SER A 87 -5.35 -10.56 -9.75
CA SER A 87 -4.25 -11.42 -9.31
C SER A 87 -4.34 -11.83 -7.83
N GLU A 88 -4.88 -10.97 -6.98
CA GLU A 88 -5.05 -11.23 -5.55
C GLU A 88 -6.27 -12.12 -5.30
N GLY A 89 -7.35 -11.93 -6.06
CA GLY A 89 -8.52 -12.80 -6.05
C GLY A 89 -8.19 -14.24 -6.41
N VAL A 90 -7.45 -14.43 -7.51
CA VAL A 90 -7.00 -15.77 -7.96
C VAL A 90 -6.12 -16.44 -6.89
N ARG A 91 -5.21 -15.69 -6.26
CA ARG A 91 -4.35 -16.25 -5.20
C ARG A 91 -5.15 -16.65 -3.97
N SER A 92 -6.04 -15.78 -3.49
CA SER A 92 -6.89 -16.07 -2.33
C SER A 92 -7.77 -17.29 -2.57
N ALA A 93 -8.31 -17.43 -3.79
CA ALA A 93 -9.08 -18.61 -4.18
C ALA A 93 -8.25 -19.89 -4.21
N ARG A 94 -7.00 -19.85 -4.69
CA ARG A 94 -6.10 -21.01 -4.65
C ARG A 94 -5.78 -21.43 -3.22
N ALA A 95 -5.46 -20.47 -2.36
CA ALA A 95 -5.21 -20.73 -0.93
C ALA A 95 -6.44 -21.35 -0.24
N ALA A 96 -7.65 -20.90 -0.56
CA ALA A 96 -8.88 -21.48 -0.02
C ALA A 96 -9.15 -22.91 -0.52
N LYS A 97 -8.83 -23.22 -1.79
CA LYS A 97 -8.96 -24.56 -2.39
C LYS A 97 -7.97 -25.56 -1.78
N GLU A 98 -6.75 -25.14 -1.50
CA GLU A 98 -5.73 -25.95 -0.84
C GLU A 98 -6.13 -26.32 0.59
N GLN A 99 -6.83 -25.43 1.30
CA GLN A 99 -7.31 -25.69 2.66
C GLN A 99 -8.57 -26.56 2.71
N THR A 100 -9.38 -26.57 1.65
CA THR A 100 -10.69 -27.27 1.64
C THR A 100 -10.67 -28.61 0.91
N GLY A 101 -9.57 -28.99 0.24
CA GLY A 101 -9.40 -30.28 -0.44
C GLY A 101 -10.45 -30.59 -1.52
N SER A 102 -11.23 -29.57 -1.95
CA SER A 102 -12.41 -29.78 -2.77
C SER A 102 -12.06 -29.73 -4.26
N VAL A 103 -12.24 -30.87 -4.94
CA VAL A 103 -12.14 -31.03 -6.39
C VAL A 103 -13.55 -30.95 -6.98
N SER A 104 -14.20 -29.79 -6.93
CA SER A 104 -15.50 -29.61 -7.59
C SER A 104 -15.31 -29.03 -8.99
N SER A 105 -15.46 -29.91 -9.99
CA SER A 105 -15.70 -29.55 -11.39
C SER A 105 -17.16 -29.14 -11.56
N VAL A 106 -17.47 -27.85 -11.50
CA VAL A 106 -18.78 -27.36 -11.97
C VAL A 106 -18.60 -26.04 -12.72
N ASP A 107 -19.00 -26.07 -13.99
CA ASP A 107 -19.11 -24.95 -14.92
C ASP A 107 -20.04 -23.84 -14.39
N ASN A 108 -19.48 -22.92 -13.60
CA ASN A 108 -20.08 -21.62 -13.31
C ASN A 108 -18.99 -20.54 -13.33
N ASN A 109 -18.36 -20.32 -14.48
CA ASN A 109 -17.29 -19.33 -14.65
C ASN A 109 -17.69 -17.93 -14.14
N ASP A 110 -18.94 -17.50 -14.36
CA ASP A 110 -19.40 -16.15 -14.02
C ASP A 110 -19.52 -15.91 -12.49
N LEU A 111 -19.97 -16.92 -11.72
CA LEU A 111 -20.10 -16.80 -10.26
C LEU A 111 -18.73 -16.85 -9.58
N ILE A 112 -17.83 -17.64 -10.14
CA ILE A 112 -16.46 -17.81 -9.67
C ILE A 112 -15.64 -16.53 -9.93
N GLU A 113 -15.84 -15.88 -11.07
CA GLU A 113 -15.14 -14.64 -11.43
C GLU A 113 -15.52 -13.45 -10.52
N GLU A 114 -16.81 -13.32 -10.18
CA GLU A 114 -17.28 -12.29 -9.24
C GLU A 114 -16.82 -12.54 -7.79
N GLU A 115 -16.75 -13.81 -7.35
CA GLU A 115 -16.18 -14.15 -6.05
C GLU A 115 -14.69 -13.81 -5.98
N TYR A 116 -13.90 -14.12 -7.02
CA TYR A 116 -12.49 -13.76 -7.10
C TYR A 116 -12.29 -12.25 -7.08
N LYS A 117 -13.13 -11.51 -7.81
CA LYS A 117 -13.09 -10.06 -7.83
C LYS A 117 -13.36 -9.46 -6.45
N GLN A 118 -14.30 -10.02 -5.69
CA GLN A 118 -14.58 -9.57 -4.32
C GLN A 118 -13.42 -9.86 -3.36
N LEU A 119 -12.86 -11.07 -3.39
CA LEU A 119 -11.70 -11.44 -2.57
C LEU A 119 -10.47 -10.56 -2.89
N GLY A 120 -10.25 -10.29 -4.17
CA GLY A 120 -9.20 -9.41 -4.64
C GLY A 120 -9.41 -7.96 -4.22
N LEU A 121 -10.63 -7.44 -4.38
CA LEU A 121 -10.98 -6.08 -3.96
C LEU A 121 -10.81 -5.91 -2.46
N GLN A 122 -11.23 -6.89 -1.66
CA GLN A 122 -11.03 -6.88 -0.22
C GLN A 122 -9.55 -6.80 0.13
N ALA A 123 -8.72 -7.66 -0.47
CA ALA A 123 -7.27 -7.66 -0.23
C ALA A 123 -6.61 -6.32 -0.62
N VAL A 124 -6.95 -5.76 -1.78
CA VAL A 124 -6.38 -4.47 -2.21
C VAL A 124 -6.86 -3.32 -1.32
N SER A 125 -8.13 -3.32 -0.91
CA SER A 125 -8.69 -2.29 -0.03
C SER A 125 -8.12 -2.32 1.39
N SER A 126 -7.66 -3.48 1.88
CA SER A 126 -7.02 -3.59 3.20
C SER A 126 -5.55 -3.14 3.20
N LEU A 127 -4.96 -2.81 2.06
CA LEU A 127 -3.57 -2.33 2.02
C LEU A 127 -3.41 -1.03 2.84
N GLY A 128 -4.43 -0.18 2.84
CA GLY A 128 -4.45 1.03 3.64
C GLY A 128 -4.37 0.76 5.14
N ASP A 129 -4.96 -0.34 5.60
CA ASP A 129 -4.96 -0.78 7.00
C ASP A 129 -3.64 -1.47 7.37
N GLU A 130 -3.06 -2.25 6.44
CA GLU A 130 -1.74 -2.90 6.59
C GLU A 130 -0.61 -1.86 6.75
N LEU A 131 -0.77 -0.68 6.14
CA LEU A 131 0.20 0.42 6.18
C LEU A 131 -0.26 1.57 7.08
N GLN A 132 -1.00 1.28 8.15
CA GLN A 132 -1.56 2.33 9.00
C GLN A 132 -0.48 3.15 9.72
N ASN A 133 0.64 2.54 10.12
CA ASN A 133 1.72 3.28 10.76
C ASN A 133 2.42 4.21 9.76
N VAL A 134 2.45 3.88 8.47
CA VAL A 134 2.92 4.81 7.41
C VAL A 134 2.06 6.08 7.36
N ARG A 135 0.73 5.95 7.47
CA ARG A 135 -0.17 7.12 7.51
C ARG A 135 0.07 7.98 8.75
N ASN A 136 0.29 7.34 9.89
CA ASN A 136 0.59 8.01 11.15
C ASN A 136 1.94 8.74 11.10
N ALA A 137 2.99 8.06 10.61
CA ALA A 137 4.34 8.60 10.44
C ALA A 137 4.36 9.84 9.53
N ALA A 138 3.53 9.86 8.48
CA ALA A 138 3.41 11.00 7.57
C ALA A 138 2.80 12.28 8.19
N ILE A 139 2.23 12.20 9.40
CA ILE A 139 1.69 13.35 10.14
C ILE A 139 2.75 13.92 11.10
N LEU A 140 3.80 13.15 11.41
CA LEU A 140 4.81 13.54 12.38
C LEU A 140 5.77 14.57 11.77
N ASP A 141 5.95 15.69 12.47
CA ASP A 141 6.97 16.69 12.16
C ASP A 141 8.26 16.32 12.90
N ALA A 142 9.16 15.61 12.21
CA ALA A 142 10.40 15.16 12.82
C ALA A 142 11.33 16.32 13.19
N ASP A 143 11.22 17.48 12.53
CA ASP A 143 12.00 18.67 12.85
C ASP A 143 11.49 19.29 14.15
N GLN A 144 10.17 19.40 14.32
CA GLN A 144 9.54 19.83 15.57
C GLN A 144 9.86 18.88 16.73
N LEU A 145 9.91 17.58 16.47
CA LEU A 145 10.34 16.58 17.44
C LEU A 145 11.80 16.77 17.85
N ALA A 146 12.70 16.90 16.88
CA ALA A 146 14.12 17.13 17.11
C ALA A 146 14.38 18.43 17.90
N MET A 147 13.67 19.51 17.57
CA MET A 147 13.72 20.77 18.32
C MET A 147 13.26 20.59 19.78
N SER A 148 12.22 19.79 20.00
CA SER A 148 11.71 19.50 21.35
C SER A 148 12.72 18.71 22.19
N VAL A 149 13.35 17.68 21.59
CA VAL A 149 14.42 16.90 22.24
C VAL A 149 15.62 17.78 22.57
N ALA A 150 16.09 18.59 21.61
CA ALA A 150 17.20 19.53 21.83
C ALA A 150 16.90 20.54 22.96
N SER A 151 15.66 21.02 23.04
CA SER A 151 15.20 21.92 24.09
C SER A 151 15.25 21.27 25.49
N VAL A 152 14.87 19.99 25.61
CA VAL A 152 15.00 19.24 26.86
C VAL A 152 16.46 19.08 27.26
N VAL A 153 17.31 18.63 26.33
CA VAL A 153 18.75 18.47 26.55
C VAL A 153 19.37 19.77 27.09
N HIS A 154 19.05 20.89 26.46
CA HIS A 154 19.53 22.21 26.86
C HIS A 154 19.08 22.62 28.27
N ARG A 155 17.77 22.49 28.57
CA ARG A 155 17.23 22.82 29.89
C ARG A 155 17.80 21.94 31.00
N LEU A 156 18.01 20.66 30.72
CA LEU A 156 18.64 19.74 31.67
C LEU A 156 20.10 20.13 31.92
N GLY A 157 20.83 20.51 30.87
CA GLY A 157 22.18 21.04 30.96
C GLY A 157 22.28 22.25 31.89
N LYS A 158 21.38 23.23 31.74
CA LYS A 158 21.30 24.40 32.64
C LYS A 158 21.00 24.03 34.09
N THR A 159 20.10 23.07 34.31
CA THR A 159 19.78 22.59 35.67
C THR A 159 20.99 21.95 36.33
N LYS A 160 21.77 21.17 35.57
CA LYS A 160 23.02 20.56 36.03
C LYS A 160 24.11 21.59 36.33
N GLU A 161 24.24 22.61 35.49
CA GLU A 161 25.18 23.71 35.72
C GLU A 161 24.85 24.44 37.03
N PHE A 162 23.58 24.81 37.22
CA PHE A 162 23.09 25.45 38.45
C PHE A 162 23.40 24.62 39.71
N LEU A 163 23.19 23.29 39.65
CA LEU A 163 23.54 22.38 40.74
C LEU A 163 25.06 22.42 41.05
N ASN A 164 25.90 22.46 40.03
CA ASN A 164 27.36 22.44 40.16
C ASN A 164 27.99 23.78 40.56
N THR A 165 27.32 24.91 40.32
CA THR A 165 27.83 26.26 40.63
C THR A 165 27.21 26.82 41.90
N SER A 166 25.88 26.87 41.94
CA SER A 166 25.15 27.65 42.94
C SER A 166 24.83 26.84 44.19
N MET A 167 24.88 25.51 44.12
CA MET A 167 24.61 24.64 45.27
C MET A 167 25.86 24.00 45.87
N LYS A 168 27.06 24.29 45.35
CA LYS A 168 28.34 23.79 45.90
C LYS A 168 28.66 24.27 47.32
N SER A 169 28.10 25.41 47.73
CA SER A 169 28.39 26.05 49.03
C SER A 169 27.27 25.90 50.05
N LEU A 170 26.17 25.23 49.68
CA LEU A 170 25.06 24.93 50.59
C LEU A 170 25.34 23.60 51.28
N ASP A 171 24.79 23.41 52.48
CA ASP A 171 24.86 22.15 53.21
C ASP A 171 24.39 21.00 52.30
N GLU A 172 25.29 20.07 51.99
CA GLU A 172 25.05 18.95 51.07
C GLU A 172 23.83 18.10 51.51
N ASP A 173 23.44 18.23 52.78
CA ASP A 173 22.32 17.54 53.41
C ASP A 173 20.95 18.24 53.25
N SER A 174 20.86 19.35 52.50
CA SER A 174 19.55 19.97 52.26
C SER A 174 18.64 19.03 51.44
N GLY A 175 17.43 18.76 51.93
CA GLY A 175 16.49 17.85 51.27
C GLY A 175 16.10 18.28 49.84
N PHE A 176 16.28 19.55 49.49
CA PHE A 176 16.14 20.05 48.12
C PHE A 176 17.32 19.64 47.23
N HIS A 177 18.56 19.82 47.70
CA HIS A 177 19.77 19.43 46.98
C HIS A 177 19.71 17.94 46.59
N ARG A 178 19.45 17.06 47.57
CA ARG A 178 19.34 15.61 47.32
C ARG A 178 18.28 15.25 46.27
N LYS A 179 17.10 15.89 46.32
CA LYS A 179 16.04 15.66 45.33
C LYS A 179 16.41 16.18 43.94
N LEU A 180 17.11 17.32 43.86
CA LEU A 180 17.54 17.91 42.60
C LEU A 180 18.67 17.10 41.95
N VAL A 181 19.63 16.60 42.74
CA VAL A 181 20.68 15.65 42.29
C VAL A 181 20.02 14.44 41.64
N HIS A 182 19.15 13.74 42.38
CA HIS A 182 18.46 12.55 41.87
C HIS A 182 17.62 12.87 40.63
N PHE A 183 16.95 14.03 40.59
CA PHE A 183 16.20 14.45 39.42
C PHE A 183 17.11 14.64 38.19
N VAL A 184 18.25 15.32 38.34
CA VAL A 184 19.20 15.56 37.24
C VAL A 184 19.78 14.24 36.74
N GLU A 185 20.21 13.35 37.64
CA GLU A 185 20.74 12.04 37.29
C GLU A 185 19.73 11.18 36.52
N GLN A 186 18.51 11.06 37.03
CA GLN A 186 17.45 10.29 36.37
C GLN A 186 17.10 10.91 35.00
N SER A 187 16.91 12.22 34.95
CA SER A 187 16.59 12.92 33.71
C SER A 187 17.69 12.76 32.65
N GLN A 188 18.96 12.67 33.08
CA GLN A 188 20.08 12.51 32.18
C GLN A 188 20.12 11.10 31.59
N THR A 189 19.79 10.08 32.38
CA THR A 189 19.58 8.70 31.89
C THR A 189 18.46 8.66 30.85
N ASP A 190 17.30 9.24 31.18
CA ASP A 190 16.13 9.19 30.30
C ASP A 190 16.36 9.97 28.99
N VAL A 191 17.02 11.12 29.04
CA VAL A 191 17.37 11.92 27.85
C VAL A 191 18.41 11.19 26.98
N THR A 192 19.37 10.52 27.58
CA THR A 192 20.36 9.72 26.84
C THR A 192 19.68 8.58 26.09
N PHE A 193 18.77 7.87 26.74
CA PHE A 193 17.94 6.84 26.11
C PHE A 193 17.14 7.39 24.91
N LEU A 194 16.49 8.55 25.06
CA LEU A 194 15.74 9.14 23.95
C LEU A 194 16.63 9.53 22.77
N LEU A 195 17.84 10.05 23.02
CA LEU A 195 18.79 10.38 21.95
C LEU A 195 19.25 9.13 21.20
N GLU A 196 19.45 8.01 21.90
CA GLU A 196 19.78 6.74 21.27
C GLU A 196 18.63 6.19 20.41
N GLU A 197 17.40 6.25 20.91
CA GLU A 197 16.21 5.83 20.17
C GLU A 197 15.95 6.70 18.94
N GLU A 198 16.05 8.03 19.09
CA GLU A 198 15.95 8.99 17.98
C GLU A 198 16.98 8.69 16.89
N LYS A 199 18.23 8.41 17.27
CA LYS A 199 19.30 8.05 16.33
C LYS A 199 19.02 6.73 15.61
N LYS A 200 18.53 5.71 16.33
CA LYS A 200 18.15 4.41 15.72
C LYS A 200 17.06 4.60 14.68
N ILE A 201 16.02 5.36 15.01
CA ILE A 201 14.88 5.63 14.11
C ILE A 201 15.33 6.41 12.89
N ARG A 202 16.12 7.47 13.08
CA ARG A 202 16.70 8.23 11.98
C ARG A 202 17.50 7.35 11.03
N SER A 203 18.29 6.41 11.56
CA SER A 203 19.03 5.44 10.77
C SER A 203 18.11 4.45 10.05
N LEU A 204 17.04 3.99 10.70
CA LEU A 204 16.07 3.07 10.12
C LEU A 204 15.30 3.72 8.97
N VAL A 205 14.76 4.93 9.18
CA VAL A 205 14.09 5.74 8.14
C VAL A 205 15.03 5.95 6.96
N LYS A 206 16.28 6.33 7.22
CA LYS A 206 17.30 6.47 6.17
C LYS A 206 17.51 5.18 5.39
N SER A 207 17.69 4.04 6.06
CA SER A 207 17.84 2.74 5.41
C SER A 207 16.62 2.36 4.56
N THR A 208 15.41 2.71 5.02
CA THR A 208 14.17 2.49 4.29
C THR A 208 14.08 3.38 3.05
N VAL A 209 14.49 4.64 3.14
CA VAL A 209 14.57 5.52 1.97
C VAL A 209 15.59 5.01 0.96
N ASP A 210 16.78 4.60 1.42
CA ASP A 210 17.82 4.04 0.57
C ASP A 210 17.35 2.75 -0.14
N TYR A 211 16.50 1.94 0.51
CA TYR A 211 15.90 0.75 -0.09
C TYR A 211 15.01 1.07 -1.31
N PHE A 212 14.21 2.15 -1.24
CA PHE A 212 13.30 2.51 -2.34
C PHE A 212 13.89 3.51 -3.36
N HIS A 213 14.81 4.38 -2.95
CA HIS A 213 15.33 5.48 -3.79
C HIS A 213 16.83 5.37 -4.10
N GLY A 214 17.54 4.39 -3.53
CA GLY A 214 18.99 4.30 -3.60
C GLY A 214 19.69 5.44 -2.85
N ARG A 215 21.03 5.44 -2.84
CA ARG A 215 21.86 6.40 -2.09
C ARG A 215 21.98 7.75 -2.78
N THR A 216 20.87 8.36 -3.18
CA THR A 216 20.85 9.56 -4.04
C THR A 216 20.96 10.90 -3.30
N GLY A 217 20.94 10.89 -1.96
CA GLY A 217 21.39 12.00 -1.13
C GLY A 217 20.39 13.17 -0.93
N LYS A 218 20.27 13.54 0.36
CA LYS A 218 19.54 14.67 1.00
C LYS A 218 18.00 14.57 1.07
N ASP A 219 17.51 14.46 2.31
CA ASP A 219 16.18 14.85 2.81
C ASP A 219 14.90 14.26 2.20
N GLU A 220 14.94 13.12 1.52
CA GLU A 220 13.68 12.42 1.15
C GLU A 220 13.10 11.52 2.27
N GLY A 221 13.70 11.56 3.48
CA GLY A 221 13.39 10.72 4.64
C GLY A 221 11.91 10.63 4.99
N LEU A 222 11.30 11.79 5.25
CA LEU A 222 9.89 11.90 5.65
C LEU A 222 8.94 11.99 4.45
N ARG A 223 9.46 12.47 3.31
CA ARG A 223 8.68 12.58 2.07
C ARG A 223 8.23 11.21 1.59
N LEU A 224 8.99 10.15 1.88
CA LEU A 224 8.59 8.76 1.65
C LEU A 224 7.20 8.46 2.24
N PHE A 225 7.00 8.72 3.53
CA PHE A 225 5.74 8.41 4.21
C PHE A 225 4.59 9.26 3.66
N VAL A 226 4.83 10.54 3.37
CA VAL A 226 3.84 11.44 2.75
C VAL A 226 3.40 10.93 1.37
N VAL A 227 4.36 10.56 0.51
CA VAL A 227 4.08 10.02 -0.82
C VAL A 227 3.25 8.74 -0.73
N VAL A 228 3.62 7.81 0.16
CA VAL A 228 2.87 6.56 0.31
C VAL A 228 1.49 6.81 0.90
N ARG A 229 1.34 7.65 1.92
CA ARG A 229 0.04 8.03 2.49
C ARG A 229 -0.90 8.60 1.43
N ASP A 230 -0.42 9.56 0.64
CA ASP A 230 -1.23 10.23 -0.39
C ASP A 230 -1.60 9.27 -1.52
N PHE A 231 -0.66 8.39 -1.89
CA PHE A 231 -0.95 7.31 -2.82
C PHE A 231 -2.01 6.35 -2.29
N LEU A 232 -1.94 5.94 -1.03
CA LEU A 232 -2.94 5.06 -0.42
C LEU A 232 -4.32 5.72 -0.41
N ALA A 233 -4.42 7.02 -0.16
CA ALA A 233 -5.69 7.74 -0.28
C ALA A 233 -6.26 7.71 -1.71
N MET A 234 -5.40 7.81 -2.74
CA MET A 234 -5.83 7.62 -4.13
C MET A 234 -6.24 6.18 -4.43
N LEU A 235 -5.54 5.20 -3.86
CA LEU A 235 -5.87 3.78 -3.99
C LEU A 235 -7.25 3.48 -3.39
N ASP A 236 -7.54 3.99 -2.20
CA ASP A 236 -8.82 3.82 -1.51
C ASP A 236 -9.97 4.37 -2.36
N LYS A 237 -9.76 5.57 -2.93
CA LYS A 237 -10.72 6.20 -3.85
C LYS A 237 -11.01 5.30 -5.05
N VAL A 238 -9.98 4.79 -5.71
CA VAL A 238 -10.15 3.90 -6.88
C VAL A 238 -10.81 2.57 -6.50
N CYS A 239 -10.47 1.99 -5.34
CA CYS A 239 -11.13 0.78 -4.85
C CYS A 239 -12.63 1.00 -4.62
N ASN A 240 -13.00 2.15 -4.07
CA ASN A 240 -14.41 2.54 -3.92
C ASN A 240 -15.11 2.71 -5.27
N GLU A 241 -14.48 3.35 -6.26
CA GLU A 241 -15.04 3.50 -7.60
C GLU A 241 -15.29 2.13 -8.27
N VAL A 242 -14.34 1.18 -8.14
CA VAL A 242 -14.49 -0.20 -8.64
C VAL A 242 -15.61 -0.95 -7.91
N LYS A 243 -15.75 -0.73 -6.59
CA LYS A 243 -16.81 -1.32 -5.76
C LYS A 243 -18.19 -0.84 -6.21
N GLU A 244 -18.36 0.47 -6.41
CA GLU A 244 -19.64 1.04 -6.85
C GLU A 244 -19.99 0.62 -8.28
N ALA A 245 -19.01 0.59 -9.20
CA ALA A 245 -19.24 0.12 -10.57
C ALA A 245 -19.75 -1.33 -10.63
N SER A 246 -19.36 -2.17 -9.66
CA SER A 246 -19.80 -3.56 -9.57
C SER A 246 -21.25 -3.71 -9.06
N LYS A 247 -21.79 -2.72 -8.34
CA LYS A 247 -23.18 -2.70 -7.87
C LYS A 247 -24.18 -2.27 -8.95
N VAL A 248 -23.75 -1.49 -9.94
CA VAL A 248 -24.61 -0.88 -10.97
C VAL A 248 -24.91 -1.84 -12.13
N THR A 249 -24.19 -2.96 -12.27
CA THR A 249 -24.54 -4.04 -13.19
C THR A 249 -25.80 -4.78 -12.69
N PRO A 250 -26.95 -4.72 -13.39
CA PRO A 250 -28.17 -5.35 -12.90
C PRO A 250 -28.04 -6.88 -12.94
N LYS A 251 -28.34 -7.52 -11.80
CA LYS A 251 -28.73 -8.93 -11.74
C LYS A 251 -29.82 -9.15 -12.79
N LYS A 252 -29.56 -9.91 -13.85
CA LYS A 252 -30.59 -10.33 -14.80
C LYS A 252 -31.68 -11.07 -14.02
N THR A 253 -32.81 -10.40 -13.83
CA THR A 253 -34.03 -10.94 -13.23
C THR A 253 -34.47 -12.14 -14.05
N LYS A 254 -34.54 -13.32 -13.42
CA LYS A 254 -35.24 -14.48 -13.99
C LYS A 254 -36.73 -14.12 -14.06
N THR A 255 -37.22 -13.83 -15.25
CA THR A 255 -38.67 -13.76 -15.49
C THR A 255 -39.21 -15.19 -15.48
N GLU A 256 -40.09 -15.47 -14.52
CA GLU A 256 -40.97 -16.64 -14.51
C GLU A 256 -41.71 -16.75 -15.85
N VAL A 257 -41.67 -17.94 -16.46
CA VAL A 257 -42.57 -18.31 -17.55
C VAL A 257 -43.51 -19.40 -17.03
N THR A 258 -44.75 -19.00 -16.80
CA THR A 258 -45.90 -19.88 -16.60
C THR A 258 -46.27 -20.53 -17.95
N LEU A 259 -46.37 -21.86 -17.99
CA LEU A 259 -47.00 -22.60 -19.09
C LEU A 259 -48.53 -22.63 -18.93
N PRO A 260 -49.30 -22.71 -20.03
CA PRO A 260 -49.82 -24.02 -20.41
C PRO A 260 -49.80 -24.36 -21.92
N SER A 261 -50.08 -25.63 -22.15
CA SER A 261 -50.04 -26.52 -23.31
C SER A 261 -50.91 -26.16 -24.53
N HIS A 262 -50.49 -26.55 -25.75
CA HIS A 262 -51.07 -27.65 -26.58
C HIS A 262 -50.48 -27.66 -28.02
N THR A 263 -50.43 -28.86 -28.61
CA THR A 263 -49.72 -29.42 -29.80
C THR A 263 -50.36 -29.11 -31.19
N PRO A 264 -49.94 -29.71 -32.35
CA PRO A 264 -48.69 -29.57 -33.15
C PRO A 264 -48.97 -29.36 -34.68
N ARG A 265 -47.91 -29.42 -35.54
CA ARG A 265 -47.82 -29.40 -37.05
C ARG A 265 -47.39 -28.02 -37.60
N SER A 266 -46.51 -27.84 -38.60
CA SER A 266 -46.07 -28.61 -39.78
C SER A 266 -44.77 -28.00 -40.36
N PHE A 267 -43.89 -28.84 -40.91
CA PHE A 267 -42.87 -28.65 -41.98
C PHE A 267 -42.42 -27.24 -42.41
N GLN A 268 -41.09 -26.96 -42.31
CA GLN A 268 -40.13 -26.75 -43.43
C GLN A 268 -38.83 -26.06 -42.93
N ASP A 269 -37.69 -26.61 -43.35
CA ASP A 269 -36.32 -26.05 -43.31
C ASP A 269 -35.94 -25.71 -44.78
N PRO A 270 -34.87 -24.95 -45.15
CA PRO A 270 -33.93 -24.12 -44.37
C PRO A 270 -33.75 -22.70 -44.96
N ARG A 271 -33.22 -21.75 -44.15
CA ARG A 271 -32.20 -20.82 -44.64
C ARG A 271 -31.43 -20.13 -43.50
N ARG A 272 -30.13 -20.37 -43.54
CA ARG A 272 -29.03 -19.93 -42.69
C ARG A 272 -28.86 -18.40 -42.79
N SER A 273 -29.00 -17.68 -41.68
CA SER A 273 -28.38 -16.36 -41.50
C SER A 273 -27.71 -16.30 -40.13
N SER A 274 -26.41 -16.07 -40.15
CA SER A 274 -25.51 -16.04 -39.00
C SER A 274 -25.66 -14.71 -38.26
N HIS A 275 -26.36 -14.72 -37.13
CA HIS A 275 -26.23 -13.67 -36.12
C HIS A 275 -25.07 -14.02 -35.19
N THR A 276 -23.97 -13.29 -35.30
CA THR A 276 -22.93 -13.24 -34.25
C THR A 276 -23.46 -12.49 -33.04
N PRO A 277 -23.42 -13.05 -31.81
CA PRO A 277 -23.72 -12.29 -30.61
C PRO A 277 -22.59 -11.29 -30.33
N ARG A 278 -22.96 -10.03 -30.06
CA ARG A 278 -22.06 -8.97 -29.58
C ARG A 278 -21.27 -9.46 -28.36
N SER A 279 -19.95 -9.55 -28.48
CA SER A 279 -19.07 -9.78 -27.34
C SER A 279 -19.19 -8.61 -26.37
N SER A 280 -19.34 -8.91 -25.08
CA SER A 280 -19.06 -7.98 -23.99
C SER A 280 -17.72 -7.27 -24.25
N GLN A 281 -17.72 -5.93 -24.16
CA GLN A 281 -16.51 -5.15 -24.37
C GLN A 281 -15.55 -5.42 -23.22
N ASP A 282 -14.48 -6.18 -23.49
CA ASP A 282 -13.34 -6.33 -22.58
C ASP A 282 -12.77 -4.93 -22.26
N PRO A 283 -12.80 -4.47 -21.00
CA PRO A 283 -12.29 -3.15 -20.61
C PRO A 283 -10.84 -2.92 -21.06
N ARG A 284 -10.06 -4.00 -21.21
CA ARG A 284 -8.67 -3.98 -21.70
C ARG A 284 -8.53 -3.45 -23.12
N ARG A 285 -9.60 -3.46 -23.93
CA ARG A 285 -9.58 -2.92 -25.30
C ARG A 285 -9.58 -1.39 -25.35
N ASN A 286 -10.03 -0.70 -24.30
CA ASN A 286 -10.05 0.77 -24.26
C ASN A 286 -8.83 1.36 -23.54
N LEU A 287 -7.91 0.50 -23.09
CA LEU A 287 -6.78 0.89 -22.26
C LEU A 287 -5.54 1.11 -23.12
N PHE A 288 -5.08 2.36 -23.10
CA PHE A 288 -3.83 2.91 -23.66
C PHE A 288 -3.40 2.31 -25.00
N PRO A 289 -3.35 3.08 -26.11
CA PRO A 289 -3.00 2.55 -27.44
C PRO A 289 -1.71 1.69 -27.48
N ALA A 290 -0.77 1.94 -26.57
CA ALA A 290 0.47 1.17 -26.42
C ALA A 290 0.30 -0.28 -25.90
N ILE A 291 -0.76 -0.58 -25.13
CA ILE A 291 -1.01 -1.90 -24.51
C ILE A 291 -1.95 -2.77 -25.36
N GLN A 292 -2.87 -2.13 -26.09
CA GLN A 292 -4.00 -2.76 -26.78
C GLN A 292 -3.62 -3.84 -27.82
N ASN A 293 -2.46 -3.72 -28.48
CA ASN A 293 -2.05 -4.58 -29.59
C ASN A 293 -1.09 -5.72 -29.22
N ARG A 294 -0.78 -5.93 -27.93
CA ARG A 294 0.26 -6.89 -27.53
C ARG A 294 -0.30 -7.91 -26.55
N ARG A 295 -1.09 -8.87 -27.04
CA ARG A 295 -1.36 -10.12 -26.30
C ARG A 295 -0.06 -10.93 -26.26
N ALA A 296 0.22 -11.51 -25.09
CA ALA A 296 1.34 -12.42 -24.89
C ALA A 296 1.03 -13.74 -25.62
N ASP A 297 1.85 -14.04 -26.61
CA ASP A 297 2.15 -15.41 -27.00
C ASP A 297 2.93 -16.05 -25.85
N SER A 298 2.21 -16.61 -24.88
CA SER A 298 2.79 -17.54 -23.91
C SER A 298 1.91 -18.78 -23.88
N SER A 299 1.89 -19.45 -25.04
CA SER A 299 1.48 -20.85 -25.16
C SER A 299 2.63 -21.71 -24.64
N SER A 300 2.31 -22.51 -23.64
CA SER A 300 3.01 -23.72 -23.19
C SER A 300 3.97 -24.35 -24.21
N SER A 301 5.23 -24.57 -23.78
CA SER A 301 6.01 -25.72 -24.25
C SER A 301 6.60 -26.42 -23.03
N SER A 302 5.86 -27.43 -22.56
CA SER A 302 6.40 -28.53 -21.78
C SER A 302 7.27 -29.37 -22.70
N SER A 303 8.52 -29.63 -22.32
CA SER A 303 9.27 -30.76 -22.84
C SER A 303 10.03 -31.37 -21.68
N ASP A 304 9.49 -32.48 -21.19
CA ASP A 304 10.27 -33.58 -20.65
C ASP A 304 11.42 -33.89 -21.61
N GLU A 305 12.62 -34.11 -21.09
CA GLU A 305 13.47 -35.24 -21.48
C GLU A 305 14.40 -35.57 -20.30
N GLY A 306 14.42 -36.86 -19.95
CA GLY A 306 15.14 -37.38 -18.79
C GLY A 306 16.50 -37.96 -19.15
N SER A 307 17.39 -37.99 -18.14
CA SER A 307 18.37 -39.04 -17.76
C SER A 307 19.28 -38.44 -16.70
#